data_AF-A0A098EKB9-F1
#
_entry.id   AF-A0A098EKB9-F1
#
_cell.length_a   1.000
_cell.length_b   1.000
_cell.length_c   1.000
_cell.angle_alpha   90.00
_cell.angle_beta   90.00
_cell.angle_gamma   90.00
#
_symmetry.space_group_name_H-M   'P 1'
#
loop_
_entity.id
_entity.type
_entity.pdbx_description
1 polymer ?
#
loop_
_entity_poly.entity_id
_entity_poly.type
_entity_poly.pdbx_seq_one_letter_code
_entity_poly.pdbx_strand_id
1 'polypeptide(L)'
;MMVNGSIVLYGKTDILDKNSREIEAEGFEIIRFDCKEWDEGLFHKEVARKLDFPAYYGENLNAFSDCLSDLLINNTGILLIFTHYQSFLAKHPELAIEVLEIIQINSWRFLLEGKALLSFIQSTDPEISLPAIGGMVPEWNGEEWFDKDRGN
;
A
#
# COMPACT_ATOMS: atom_id res chain seq x y z
N MET A 1 2.41 11.69 8.31
CA MET A 1 2.75 10.53 7.47
C MET A 1 3.52 10.91 6.21
N MET A 2 3.04 11.82 5.35
CA MET A 2 3.68 12.06 4.03
C MET A 2 5.09 12.68 4.03
N VAL A 3 5.60 13.17 5.17
CA VAL A 3 6.98 13.70 5.27
C VAL A 3 8.03 12.59 5.04
N ASN A 4 7.69 11.32 5.34
CA ASN A 4 8.60 10.17 5.24
C ASN A 4 8.15 9.17 4.14
N GLY A 5 7.28 9.59 3.23
CA GLY A 5 6.70 8.75 2.18
C GLY A 5 5.22 8.41 2.42
N SER A 6 4.60 7.77 1.42
CA SER A 6 3.19 7.35 1.45
C SER A 6 2.99 5.92 1.98
N ILE A 7 4.08 5.20 2.17
CA ILE A 7 4.11 3.79 2.58
C ILE A 7 4.55 3.69 4.03
N VAL A 8 3.77 3.00 4.85
CA VAL A 8 4.06 2.76 6.27
C VAL A 8 3.97 1.27 6.58
N LEU A 9 4.97 0.74 7.28
CA LEU A 9 5.04 -0.66 7.67
C LEU A 9 4.34 -0.91 9.02
N TYR A 10 3.68 -2.05 9.10
CA TYR A 10 2.97 -2.53 10.29
C TYR A 10 3.31 -4.00 10.56
N GLY A 11 3.52 -4.33 11.82
CA GLY A 11 3.72 -5.70 12.28
C GLY A 11 2.40 -6.27 12.78
N LYS A 12 1.84 -5.61 13.79
CA LYS A 12 0.62 -6.01 14.48
C LYS A 12 -0.63 -5.50 13.75
N THR A 13 -1.55 -6.42 13.51
CA THR A 13 -2.87 -6.13 12.91
C THR A 13 -3.72 -5.21 13.78
N ASP A 14 -3.61 -5.30 15.11
CA ASP A 14 -4.40 -4.45 16.02
C ASP A 14 -4.01 -2.96 15.91
N ILE A 15 -2.73 -2.67 15.72
CA ILE A 15 -2.21 -1.31 15.52
C ILE A 15 -2.61 -0.81 14.12
N LEU A 16 -2.49 -1.66 13.10
CA LEU A 16 -2.98 -1.37 11.76
C LEU A 16 -4.48 -0.99 11.76
N ASP A 17 -5.30 -1.78 12.45
CA ASP A 17 -6.75 -1.60 12.50
C ASP A 17 -7.14 -0.35 13.31
N LYS A 18 -6.40 -0.02 14.37
CA LYS A 18 -6.55 1.24 15.09
C LYS A 18 -6.24 2.42 14.17
N ASN A 19 -5.06 2.47 13.57
CA ASN A 19 -4.61 3.61 12.77
C ASN A 19 -5.45 3.79 11.49
N SER A 20 -5.89 2.69 10.87
CA SER A 20 -6.79 2.77 9.71
C SER A 20 -8.15 3.36 10.05
N ARG A 21 -8.69 3.13 11.26
CA ARG A 21 -9.93 3.81 11.72
C ARG A 21 -9.73 5.30 11.96
N GLU A 22 -8.56 5.70 12.45
CA GLU A 22 -8.22 7.12 12.61
C GLU A 22 -8.16 7.80 11.24
N ILE A 23 -7.51 7.18 10.25
CA ILE A 23 -7.45 7.68 8.87
C ILE A 23 -8.85 7.70 8.21
N GLU A 24 -9.67 6.67 8.41
CA GLU A 24 -11.06 6.65 7.93
C GLU A 24 -11.88 7.81 8.52
N ALA A 25 -11.72 8.11 9.82
CA ALA A 25 -12.38 9.23 10.48
C ALA A 25 -11.94 10.61 9.94
N GLU A 26 -10.76 10.70 9.32
CA GLU A 26 -10.28 11.89 8.60
C GLU A 26 -10.86 12.02 7.17
N GLY A 27 -11.75 11.10 6.78
CA GLY A 27 -12.45 11.13 5.50
C GLY A 27 -11.72 10.41 4.37
N PHE A 28 -10.83 9.47 4.69
CA PHE A 28 -10.22 8.60 3.69
C PHE A 28 -11.14 7.42 3.35
N GLU A 29 -11.15 7.05 2.07
CA GLU A 29 -11.68 5.76 1.65
C GLU A 29 -10.65 4.66 1.93
N ILE A 30 -11.09 3.56 2.54
CA ILE A 30 -10.21 2.45 2.93
C ILE A 30 -10.43 1.25 2.01
N ILE A 31 -9.37 0.78 1.35
CA ILE A 31 -9.42 -0.41 0.51
C ILE A 31 -8.39 -1.43 1.00
N ARG A 32 -8.86 -2.66 1.28
CA ARG A 32 -8.05 -3.71 1.90
C ARG A 32 -7.78 -4.88 0.96
N PHE A 33 -6.56 -5.39 1.00
CA PHE A 33 -6.05 -6.51 0.23
C PHE A 33 -5.40 -7.54 1.17
N ASP A 34 -5.70 -8.82 0.96
CA ASP A 34 -5.00 -9.91 1.63
C ASP A 34 -4.03 -10.55 0.64
N CYS A 35 -2.75 -10.27 0.81
CA CYS A 35 -1.70 -10.62 -0.13
C CYS A 35 -1.14 -12.03 0.10
N LYS A 36 -1.69 -12.78 1.06
CA LYS A 36 -1.17 -14.10 1.45
C LYS A 36 -1.05 -15.06 0.26
N GLU A 37 -2.09 -15.10 -0.57
CA GLU A 37 -2.16 -15.98 -1.74
C GLU A 37 -1.84 -15.26 -3.06
N TRP A 38 -1.37 -14.02 -3.02
CA TRP A 38 -1.08 -13.27 -4.24
C TRP A 38 0.05 -13.90 -5.05
N ASP A 39 -0.27 -14.09 -6.32
CA ASP A 39 0.64 -14.14 -7.45
C ASP A 39 0.34 -12.95 -8.37
N GLU A 40 1.05 -12.81 -9.50
CA GLU A 40 0.85 -11.72 -10.45
C GLU A 40 -0.61 -11.63 -10.96
N GLY A 41 -1.22 -12.77 -11.29
CA GLY A 41 -2.57 -12.81 -11.83
C GLY A 41 -3.63 -12.45 -10.78
N LEU A 42 -3.50 -12.94 -9.56
CA LEU A 42 -4.43 -12.63 -8.47
C LEU A 42 -4.29 -11.18 -8.04
N PHE A 43 -3.07 -10.64 -7.99
CA PHE A 43 -2.82 -9.21 -7.76
C PHE A 43 -3.65 -8.36 -8.73
N HIS A 44 -3.46 -8.55 -10.04
CA HIS A 44 -4.14 -7.77 -11.07
C HIS A 44 -5.67 -7.87 -10.97
N LYS A 45 -6.20 -9.07 -10.73
CA LYS A 45 -7.65 -9.28 -10.56
C LYS A 45 -8.21 -8.60 -9.32
N GLU A 46 -7.51 -8.67 -8.20
CA GLU A 46 -7.96 -8.06 -6.95
C GLU A 46 -7.92 -6.53 -7.01
N VAL A 47 -6.84 -5.94 -7.52
CA VAL A 47 -6.75 -4.47 -7.63
C VAL A 47 -7.77 -3.94 -8.62
N ALA A 48 -7.93 -4.58 -9.78
CA ALA A 48 -8.92 -4.13 -10.76
C ALA A 48 -10.34 -4.16 -10.21
N ARG A 49 -10.70 -5.23 -9.49
CA ARG A 49 -12.03 -5.38 -8.90
C ARG A 49 -12.27 -4.41 -7.74
N LYS A 50 -11.30 -4.23 -6.83
CA LYS A 50 -11.50 -3.44 -5.61
C LYS A 50 -11.33 -1.94 -5.86
N LEU A 51 -10.54 -1.54 -6.85
CA LEU A 51 -10.35 -0.14 -7.27
C LEU A 51 -11.26 0.25 -8.44
N ASP A 52 -12.20 -0.62 -8.82
CA ASP A 52 -13.14 -0.41 -9.92
C ASP A 52 -12.46 0.04 -11.23
N PHE A 53 -11.35 -0.64 -11.59
CA PHE A 53 -10.66 -0.37 -12.84
C PHE A 53 -11.52 -0.73 -14.05
N PRO A 54 -11.33 -0.04 -15.18
CA PRO A 54 -12.14 -0.24 -16.37
C PRO A 54 -11.98 -1.65 -16.96
N ALA A 55 -12.99 -2.11 -17.70
CA ALA A 55 -12.99 -3.44 -18.32
C ALA A 55 -11.85 -3.68 -19.34
N TYR A 56 -11.19 -2.61 -19.80
CA TYR A 56 -10.03 -2.68 -20.68
C TYR A 56 -8.69 -2.76 -19.92
N TYR A 57 -8.72 -2.95 -18.60
CA TYR A 57 -7.52 -3.12 -17.79
C TYR A 57 -6.63 -4.26 -18.32
N GLY A 58 -5.39 -3.92 -18.68
CA GLY A 58 -4.49 -4.82 -19.40
C GLY A 58 -3.72 -5.83 -18.55
N GLU A 59 -4.03 -5.95 -17.25
CA GLU A 59 -3.40 -6.90 -16.30
C GLU A 59 -1.86 -6.92 -16.38
N ASN A 60 -1.25 -5.74 -16.42
CA ASN A 60 0.19 -5.54 -16.36
C ASN A 60 0.52 -4.25 -15.59
N LEU A 61 1.79 -4.05 -15.22
CA LEU A 61 2.21 -2.92 -14.38
C LEU A 61 2.05 -1.54 -15.02
N ASN A 62 2.18 -1.43 -16.35
CA ASN A 62 1.87 -0.18 -17.04
C ASN A 62 0.38 0.15 -16.92
N ALA A 63 -0.49 -0.83 -17.17
CA ALA A 63 -1.93 -0.67 -17.01
C ALA A 63 -2.32 -0.38 -15.55
N PHE A 64 -1.62 -0.99 -14.57
CA PHE A 64 -1.80 -0.70 -13.14
C PHE A 64 -1.47 0.76 -12.84
N SER A 65 -0.31 1.24 -13.28
CA SER A 65 0.12 2.63 -13.10
C SER A 65 -0.85 3.62 -13.74
N ASP A 66 -1.25 3.37 -14.99
CA ASP A 66 -2.18 4.23 -15.73
C ASP A 66 -3.54 4.31 -14.99
N CYS A 67 -4.15 3.17 -14.67
CA CYS A 67 -5.45 3.15 -14.00
C CYS A 67 -5.39 3.70 -12.57
N LEU A 68 -4.30 3.46 -11.84
CA LEU A 68 -4.10 4.03 -10.51
C LEU A 68 -3.99 5.56 -10.57
N SER A 69 -3.32 6.09 -11.59
CA SER A 69 -3.13 7.53 -11.79
C SER A 69 -4.43 8.27 -12.13
N ASP A 70 -5.39 7.56 -12.74
CA ASP A 70 -6.70 8.09 -13.14
C ASP A 70 -7.80 7.83 -12.09
N LEU A 71 -7.45 7.32 -10.89
CA LEU A 71 -8.45 7.06 -9.84
C LEU A 71 -9.16 8.33 -9.38
N LEU A 72 -10.48 8.26 -9.33
CA LEU A 72 -11.31 9.36 -8.84
C LEU A 72 -11.37 9.35 -7.30
N ILE A 73 -10.57 10.21 -6.67
CA ILE A 73 -10.59 10.39 -5.21
C ILE A 73 -11.62 11.46 -4.82
N ASN A 74 -12.80 11.00 -4.38
CA ASN A 74 -13.92 11.90 -4.06
C ASN A 74 -13.73 12.68 -2.74
N ASN A 75 -13.09 12.08 -1.73
CA ASN A 75 -12.96 12.64 -0.38
C ASN A 75 -11.55 13.22 -0.11
N THR A 76 -11.07 13.15 1.13
CA THR A 76 -9.72 13.59 1.55
C THR A 76 -8.63 12.80 0.82
N GLY A 77 -8.83 11.49 0.66
CA GLY A 77 -7.83 10.60 0.13
C GLY A 77 -8.31 9.15 0.10
N ILE A 78 -7.40 8.27 -0.29
CA ILE A 78 -7.56 6.82 -0.26
C ILE A 78 -6.40 6.19 0.50
N LEU A 79 -6.70 5.22 1.35
CA LEU A 79 -5.73 4.38 2.05
C LEU A 79 -5.86 2.95 1.53
N LEU A 80 -4.81 2.48 0.87
CA LEU A 80 -4.65 1.09 0.47
C LEU A 80 -3.99 0.32 1.62
N ILE A 81 -4.56 -0.82 2.01
CA ILE A 81 -4.02 -1.65 3.07
C ILE A 81 -3.71 -3.02 2.50
N PHE A 82 -2.48 -3.47 2.65
CA PHE A 82 -2.00 -4.76 2.17
C PHE A 82 -1.55 -5.60 3.35
N THR A 83 -2.28 -6.66 3.69
CA THR A 83 -1.90 -7.59 4.77
C THR A 83 -1.17 -8.82 4.24
N HIS A 84 -0.32 -9.41 5.07
CA HIS A 84 0.51 -10.56 4.69
C HIS A 84 1.41 -10.30 3.46
N TYR A 85 1.91 -9.07 3.32
CA TYR A 85 2.66 -8.65 2.12
C TYR A 85 3.98 -9.41 1.93
N GLN A 86 4.58 -9.92 3.01
CA GLN A 86 5.76 -10.79 2.97
C GLN A 86 5.55 -12.04 2.12
N SER A 87 4.32 -12.58 2.06
CA SER A 87 4.02 -13.75 1.23
C SER A 87 4.11 -13.42 -0.26
N PHE A 88 3.62 -12.25 -0.67
CA PHE A 88 3.73 -11.78 -2.05
C PHE A 88 5.17 -11.42 -2.40
N LEU A 89 5.86 -10.69 -1.52
CA LEU A 89 7.27 -10.31 -1.68
C LEU A 89 8.18 -11.52 -1.82
N ALA A 90 7.97 -12.58 -1.04
CA ALA A 90 8.77 -13.80 -1.11
C ALA A 90 8.55 -14.59 -2.42
N LYS A 91 7.33 -14.56 -2.97
CA LYS A 91 6.99 -15.24 -4.23
C LYS A 91 7.45 -14.47 -5.46
N HIS A 92 7.23 -13.15 -5.46
CA HIS A 92 7.47 -12.27 -6.62
C HIS A 92 8.13 -10.95 -6.16
N PRO A 93 9.43 -10.97 -5.79
CA PRO A 93 10.07 -9.81 -5.15
C PRO A 93 10.09 -8.57 -6.03
N GLU A 94 10.50 -8.70 -7.30
CA GLU A 94 10.58 -7.56 -8.24
C GLU A 94 9.20 -6.92 -8.44
N LEU A 95 8.19 -7.74 -8.73
CA LEU A 95 6.81 -7.30 -8.90
C LEU A 95 6.26 -6.60 -7.65
N ALA A 96 6.45 -7.21 -6.47
CA ALA A 96 5.96 -6.67 -5.21
C ALA A 96 6.59 -5.31 -4.88
N ILE A 97 7.87 -5.10 -5.23
CA ILE A 97 8.53 -3.80 -5.08
C ILE A 97 8.00 -2.80 -6.11
N GLU A 98 7.86 -3.19 -7.37
CA GLU A 98 7.38 -2.29 -8.43
C GLU A 98 5.94 -1.81 -8.20
N VAL A 99 5.08 -2.64 -7.60
CA VAL A 99 3.73 -2.23 -7.15
C VAL A 99 3.82 -1.09 -6.12
N LEU A 100 4.72 -1.19 -5.15
CA LEU A 100 4.93 -0.15 -4.13
C LEU A 100 5.51 1.13 -4.74
N GLU A 101 6.44 1.00 -5.69
CA GLU A 101 6.99 2.14 -6.46
C GLU A 101 5.90 2.90 -7.20
N ILE A 102 5.01 2.19 -7.90
CA ILE A 102 3.90 2.79 -8.64
C ILE A 102 2.95 3.54 -7.69
N ILE A 103 2.63 2.96 -6.52
CA ILE A 103 1.80 3.62 -5.51
C ILE A 103 2.48 4.89 -4.99
N GLN A 104 3.78 4.81 -4.68
CA GLN A 104 4.54 5.95 -4.17
C GLN A 104 4.68 7.08 -5.19
N ILE A 105 4.85 6.76 -6.48
CA ILE A 105 4.89 7.76 -7.54
C ILE A 105 3.53 8.44 -7.69
N ASN A 106 2.44 7.67 -7.68
CA ASN A 106 1.09 8.21 -7.81
C ASN A 106 0.64 9.01 -6.58
N SER A 107 1.16 8.71 -5.38
CA SER A 107 0.84 9.52 -4.20
C SER A 107 1.35 10.97 -4.31
N TRP A 108 2.51 11.18 -4.94
CA TRP A 108 2.98 12.52 -5.28
C TRP A 108 2.08 13.23 -6.28
N ARG A 109 1.51 12.50 -7.26
CA ARG A 109 0.59 13.07 -8.25
C ARG A 109 -0.70 13.55 -7.58
N PHE A 110 -1.33 12.70 -6.78
CA PHE A 110 -2.55 13.05 -6.06
C PHE A 110 -2.35 14.24 -5.11
N LEU A 111 -1.17 14.36 -4.49
CA LEU A 111 -0.84 15.53 -3.66
C LEU A 111 -0.92 16.86 -4.42
N LEU A 112 -0.52 16.88 -5.70
CA LEU A 112 -0.62 18.08 -6.55
C LEU A 112 -2.07 18.48 -6.80
N GLU A 113 -3.00 17.53 -6.69
CA GLU A 113 -4.44 17.72 -6.82
C GLU A 113 -5.13 18.00 -5.46
N GLY A 114 -4.35 18.11 -4.38
CA GLY A 114 -4.88 18.29 -3.03
C GLY A 114 -5.54 17.03 -2.46
N LYS A 115 -5.24 15.86 -3.02
CA LYS A 115 -5.71 14.55 -2.58
C LYS A 115 -4.56 13.74 -2.00
N ALA A 116 -4.87 12.75 -1.17
CA ALA A 116 -3.85 11.87 -0.60
C ALA A 116 -4.07 10.41 -1.04
N LEU A 117 -3.00 9.75 -1.47
CA LEU A 117 -2.93 8.29 -1.62
C LEU A 117 -1.90 7.76 -0.63
N LEU A 118 -2.33 6.88 0.25
CA LEU A 118 -1.52 6.28 1.31
C LEU A 118 -1.55 4.77 1.20
N SER A 119 -0.51 4.11 1.72
CA SER A 119 -0.42 2.66 1.75
C SER A 119 0.09 2.15 3.09
N PHE A 120 -0.66 1.26 3.71
CA PHE A 120 -0.22 0.52 4.90
C PHE A 120 0.13 -0.91 4.50
N ILE A 121 1.37 -1.30 4.79
CA ILE A 121 1.91 -2.62 4.46
C ILE A 121 2.08 -3.38 5.76
N GLN A 122 1.27 -4.42 5.94
CA GLN A 122 1.38 -5.30 7.09
C GLN A 122 2.14 -6.57 6.74
N SER A 123 3.11 -6.91 7.58
CA SER A 123 3.91 -8.11 7.51
C SER A 123 3.99 -8.78 8.88
N THR A 124 3.88 -10.11 8.92
CA THR A 124 4.17 -10.87 10.16
C THR A 124 5.65 -11.23 10.29
N ASP A 125 6.45 -10.95 9.26
CA ASP A 125 7.90 -11.06 9.31
C ASP A 125 8.47 -9.74 9.87
N PRO A 126 9.01 -9.74 11.11
CA PRO A 126 9.55 -8.54 11.74
C PRO A 126 10.85 -8.04 11.09
N GLU A 127 11.52 -8.89 10.31
CA GLU A 127 12.77 -8.61 9.59
C GLU A 127 12.52 -8.23 8.13
N ILE A 128 11.25 -8.03 7.73
CA ILE A 128 10.93 -7.59 6.37
C ILE A 128 11.69 -6.31 6.06
N SER A 129 12.44 -6.33 4.96
CA SER A 129 13.21 -5.21 4.47
C SER A 129 12.74 -4.85 3.07
N LEU A 130 12.26 -3.63 2.94
CA LEU A 130 11.93 -3.04 1.64
C LEU A 130 13.08 -2.11 1.23
N PRO A 131 13.44 -2.06 -0.07
CA PRO A 131 14.35 -1.06 -0.58
C PRO A 131 13.73 0.34 -0.42
N ALA A 132 14.53 1.37 -0.72
CA ALA A 132 13.96 2.71 -0.88
C ALA A 132 12.93 2.70 -2.01
N ILE A 133 11.69 3.06 -1.70
CA ILE A 133 10.58 3.16 -2.62
C ILE A 133 10.38 4.63 -2.99
N GLY A 134 10.49 4.98 -4.27
CA GLY A 134 10.40 6.36 -4.75
C GLY A 134 11.45 7.28 -4.12
N GLY A 135 12.59 6.72 -3.69
CA GLY A 135 13.66 7.43 -2.99
C GLY A 135 13.47 7.59 -1.48
N MET A 136 12.38 7.07 -0.91
CA MET A 136 12.11 7.07 0.54
C MET A 136 12.16 5.64 1.09
N VAL A 137 12.83 5.41 2.21
CA VAL A 137 12.82 4.09 2.86
C VAL A 137 11.52 3.95 3.64
N PRO A 138 10.66 2.96 3.35
CA PRO A 138 9.44 2.75 4.13
C PRO A 138 9.76 2.54 5.61
N GLU A 139 9.13 3.34 6.47
CA GLU A 139 9.34 3.30 7.91
C GLU A 139 8.23 2.49 8.60
N TRP A 140 8.57 1.85 9.71
CA TRP A 140 7.58 1.28 10.62
C TRP A 140 6.76 2.40 11.26
N ASN A 141 5.50 2.12 11.55
CA ASN A 141 4.65 3.05 12.28
C ASN A 141 5.28 3.43 13.64
N GLY A 142 4.87 4.58 14.18
CA GLY A 142 5.48 5.15 15.38
C GLY A 142 5.38 4.28 16.63
N GLU A 143 4.43 3.33 16.69
CA GLU A 143 4.27 2.40 17.82
C GLU A 143 5.14 1.14 17.68
N GLU A 144 5.70 0.87 16.48
CA GLU A 144 6.52 -0.31 16.17
C GLU A 144 7.92 0.06 15.64
N TRP A 145 8.37 1.28 15.94
CA TRP A 145 9.64 1.81 15.45
C TRP A 145 10.85 0.99 15.91
N PHE A 146 10.91 0.56 17.18
CA PHE A 146 12.02 -0.25 17.69
C PHE A 146 11.79 -1.75 17.43
N ASP A 147 12.87 -2.49 17.11
CA ASP A 147 12.79 -3.93 16.82
C ASP A 147 12.18 -4.74 17.99
N LYS A 148 12.48 -4.35 19.23
CA LYS A 148 11.90 -4.94 20.46
C LYS A 148 10.38 -4.84 20.55
N ASP A 149 9.78 -3.88 19.83
CA ASP A 149 8.34 -3.64 19.85
C ASP A 149 7.63 -4.47 18.75
N ARG A 150 8.40 -5.03 17.80
CA ARG A 150 7.94 -5.95 16.73
C ARG A 150 8.03 -7.42 17.14
N GLY A 151 8.73 -7.75 18.23
CA GLY A 151 8.93 -9.10 18.73
C GLY A 151 8.68 -9.25 20.24
N ASN A 152 7.65 -10.04 20.57
CA ASN A 152 7.62 -11.01 21.67
C ASN A 152 6.62 -12.12 21.32
#